data_AF-A0A842T9R1-F1
#
_entry.id   AF-A0A842T9R1-F1
#
_cell.length_a   1.000
_cell.length_b   1.000
_cell.length_c   1.000
_cell.angle_alpha   90.00
_cell.angle_beta   90.00
_cell.angle_gamma   90.00
#
_symmetry.space_group_name_H-M   'P 1'
#
loop_
_entity.id
_entity.type
_entity.pdbx_description
1 polymer ?
#
loop_
_entity_poly.entity_id
_entity_poly.type
_entity_poly.pdbx_seq_one_letter_code
_entity_poly.pdbx_strand_id
1 'polypeptide(L)'
;MLDKIKSNVNYEEEDKIIYRNYEMIREAIKAIIDIFEIKLPDDDFFYQASVENLRALHESVIDILKLYNSPFKIQKMIEEIRYKENQLTNKEGL
;
A
#
# COMPACT_ATOMS: atom_id res chain seq x y z
N MET A 1 -31.18 -17.72 18.86
CA MET A 1 -30.05 -18.68 18.92
C MET A 1 -29.19 -18.66 17.65
N LEU A 2 -29.25 -17.59 16.84
CA LEU A 2 -28.35 -17.34 15.69
C LEU A 2 -27.40 -16.16 15.93
N ASP A 3 -27.55 -15.42 17.04
CA ASP A 3 -26.74 -14.25 17.37
C ASP A 3 -25.39 -14.57 18.04
N LYS A 4 -25.07 -15.86 18.23
CA LYS A 4 -23.85 -16.31 18.93
C LYS A 4 -22.72 -16.80 18.02
N ILE A 5 -22.86 -16.67 16.70
CA ILE A 5 -21.79 -17.04 15.75
C ILE A 5 -21.01 -15.80 15.25
N LYS A 6 -21.45 -14.58 15.58
CA LYS A 6 -20.69 -13.35 15.32
C LYS A 6 -20.03 -12.84 16.60
N SER A 7 -18.82 -13.31 16.90
CA SER A 7 -17.73 -12.47 17.45
C SER A 7 -16.65 -13.35 18.08
N ASN A 8 -15.72 -13.84 17.27
CA ASN A 8 -14.38 -14.13 17.77
C ASN A 8 -13.35 -13.90 16.66
N VAL A 9 -13.65 -12.96 15.76
CA VAL A 9 -12.57 -12.45 14.92
C VAL A 9 -11.81 -11.44 15.77
N ASN A 10 -10.54 -11.74 16.01
CA ASN A 10 -9.63 -10.83 16.67
C ASN A 10 -9.39 -9.66 15.70
N TYR A 11 -10.08 -8.53 15.92
CA TYR A 11 -9.99 -7.34 15.07
C TYR A 11 -8.54 -6.87 14.86
N GLU A 12 -7.63 -7.14 15.79
CA GLU A 12 -6.20 -6.85 15.63
C GLU A 12 -5.51 -7.71 14.57
N GLU A 13 -5.97 -8.94 14.35
CA GLU A 13 -5.37 -9.85 13.37
C GLU A 13 -5.86 -9.54 11.96
N GLU A 14 -7.13 -9.14 11.81
CA GLU A 14 -7.66 -8.62 10.53
C GLU A 14 -6.93 -7.35 10.10
N ASP A 15 -6.75 -6.39 11.02
CA ASP A 15 -6.03 -5.15 10.75
C ASP A 15 -4.59 -5.44 10.27
N LYS A 16 -3.88 -6.38 10.90
CA LYS A 16 -2.54 -6.80 10.45
C LYS A 16 -2.54 -7.42 9.06
N ILE A 17 -3.52 -8.26 8.74
CA ILE A 17 -3.63 -8.88 7.41
C ILE A 17 -3.86 -7.79 6.36
N ILE A 18 -4.79 -6.86 6.63
CA ILE A 18 -5.07 -5.72 5.75
C ILE A 18 -3.80 -4.90 5.52
N TYR A 19 -3.06 -4.58 6.59
CA TYR A 19 -1.85 -3.78 6.51
C TYR A 19 -0.76 -4.48 5.70
N ARG A 20 -0.54 -5.77 5.94
CA ARG A 20 0.42 -6.57 5.17
C ARG A 20 0.04 -6.64 3.69
N ASN A 21 -1.24 -6.83 3.39
CA ASN A 21 -1.70 -6.90 2.00
C ASN A 21 -1.51 -5.56 1.27
N TYR A 22 -1.80 -4.44 1.95
CA TYR A 22 -1.54 -3.11 1.41
C TYR A 22 -0.05 -2.89 1.14
N GLU A 23 0.82 -3.24 2.10
CA GLU A 23 2.27 -3.13 1.96
C GLU A 23 2.77 -3.94 0.75
N MET A 24 2.31 -5.19 0.61
CA MET A 24 2.64 -6.03 -0.54
C MET A 24 2.21 -5.44 -1.88
N ILE A 25 0.99 -4.89 -1.96
CA ILE A 25 0.50 -4.23 -3.19
C ILE A 25 1.36 -3.00 -3.52
N ARG A 26 1.68 -2.18 -2.53
CA ARG A 26 2.50 -0.97 -2.71
C ARG A 26 3.91 -1.33 -3.20
N GLU A 27 4.55 -2.33 -2.61
CA GLU A 27 5.88 -2.80 -3.06
C GLU A 27 5.83 -3.39 -4.47
N ALA A 28 4.77 -4.13 -4.81
CA ALA A 28 4.59 -4.63 -6.17
C ALA A 28 4.45 -3.49 -7.19
N ILE A 29 3.66 -2.46 -6.87
CA ILE A 29 3.51 -1.27 -7.71
C ILE A 29 4.86 -0.58 -7.91
N LYS A 30 5.62 -0.37 -6.83
CA LYS A 30 6.96 0.23 -6.88
C LYS A 30 7.90 -0.57 -7.78
N ALA A 31 7.98 -1.89 -7.58
CA ALA A 31 8.83 -2.75 -8.39
C ALA A 31 8.46 -2.72 -9.89
N ILE A 32 7.17 -2.59 -10.22
CA ILE A 32 6.73 -2.45 -11.62
C ILE A 32 7.18 -1.10 -12.19
N ILE A 33 7.08 0.00 -11.44
CA ILE A 33 7.57 1.32 -11.85
C ILE A 33 9.09 1.25 -12.08
N ASP A 34 9.85 0.66 -11.16
CA ASP A 34 11.31 0.49 -11.29
C ASP A 34 11.67 -0.29 -12.57
N ILE A 35 10.89 -1.33 -12.92
CA ILE A 35 11.07 -2.08 -14.17
C ILE A 35 10.83 -1.19 -15.39
N PHE A 36 9.80 -0.34 -15.36
CA PHE A 36 9.53 0.59 -16.47
C PHE A 36 10.61 1.65 -16.61
N GLU A 37 11.13 2.21 -15.51
CA GLU A 37 12.24 3.18 -15.53
C GLU A 37 13.52 2.58 -16.17
N ILE A 38 13.76 1.28 -15.98
CA ILE A 38 14.90 0.60 -16.62
C ILE A 38 14.68 0.39 -18.13
N LYS A 39 13.42 0.25 -18.57
CA LYS A 39 13.09 -0.25 -19.91
C LYS A 39 12.60 0.82 -20.87
N LEU A 40 12.06 1.92 -20.37
CA LEU A 40 11.42 2.96 -21.15
C LEU A 40 11.97 4.33 -20.76
N PRO A 41 12.18 5.23 -21.72
CA PRO A 41 12.43 6.65 -21.43
C PRO A 41 11.28 7.27 -20.64
N ASP A 42 11.56 8.19 -19.73
CA ASP A 42 10.53 8.84 -18.89
C ASP A 42 9.55 9.72 -19.71
N ASP A 43 9.95 10.14 -20.91
CA ASP A 43 9.12 10.87 -21.87
C ASP A 43 8.33 9.95 -22.82
N ASP A 44 8.52 8.62 -22.71
CA ASP A 44 7.78 7.65 -23.50
C ASP A 44 6.32 7.57 -23.05
N PHE A 45 5.40 7.57 -24.02
CA PHE A 45 3.97 7.51 -23.75
C PHE A 45 3.57 6.26 -22.94
N PHE A 46 4.16 5.11 -23.23
CA PHE A 46 3.86 3.87 -22.50
C PHE A 46 4.40 3.91 -21.08
N TYR A 47 5.53 4.57 -20.83
CA TYR A 47 6.03 4.82 -19.48
C TYR A 47 5.02 5.67 -18.70
N GLN A 48 4.67 6.85 -19.22
CA GLN A 48 3.77 7.79 -18.56
C GLN A 48 2.39 7.17 -18.29
N ALA A 49 1.80 6.55 -19.31
CA ALA A 49 0.49 5.90 -19.17
C ALA A 49 0.53 4.75 -18.15
N SER A 50 1.62 3.97 -18.10
CA SER A 50 1.73 2.88 -17.14
C SER A 50 1.89 3.40 -15.70
N VAL A 51 2.71 4.43 -15.50
CA VAL A 51 2.87 5.08 -14.18
C VAL A 51 1.55 5.68 -13.70
N GLU A 52 0.81 6.37 -14.57
CA GLU A 52 -0.50 6.92 -14.24
C GLU A 52 -1.51 5.83 -13.85
N ASN A 53 -1.56 4.74 -14.61
CA ASN A 53 -2.44 3.60 -14.30
C ASN A 53 -2.08 2.94 -12.96
N LEU A 54 -0.79 2.80 -12.65
CA LEU A 54 -0.33 2.25 -11.37
C LEU A 54 -0.63 3.17 -10.19
N ARG A 55 -0.51 4.50 -10.38
CA ARG A 55 -0.96 5.49 -9.38
C ARG A 55 -2.47 5.40 -9.15
N ALA A 56 -3.27 5.30 -10.21
CA ALA A 56 -4.71 5.13 -10.10
C ALA A 56 -5.10 3.83 -9.37
N LEU A 57 -4.35 2.74 -9.59
CA LEU A 57 -4.53 1.49 -8.85
C LEU A 57 -4.22 1.66 -7.36
N HIS A 58 -3.12 2.33 -7.02
CA HIS A 58 -2.75 2.61 -5.63
C HIS A 58 -3.83 3.44 -4.91
N GLU A 59 -4.33 4.50 -5.53
CA GLU A 59 -5.41 5.33 -4.99
C GLU A 59 -6.71 4.52 -4.82
N SER A 60 -7.06 3.67 -5.79
CA SER A 60 -8.24 2.81 -5.70
C SER A 60 -8.17 1.84 -4.51
N VAL A 61 -6.98 1.29 -4.23
CA VAL A 61 -6.75 0.43 -3.06
C VAL A 61 -6.90 1.24 -1.77
N ILE A 62 -6.36 2.46 -1.71
CA ILE A 62 -6.54 3.35 -0.56
C ILE A 62 -8.02 3.66 -0.33
N ASP A 63 -8.79 3.94 -1.38
CA ASP A 63 -10.21 4.24 -1.27
C ASP A 63 -11.02 3.04 -0.79
N ILE A 64 -10.69 1.82 -1.24
CA ILE A 64 -11.26 0.59 -0.67
C ILE A 64 -10.94 0.50 0.82
N LEU A 65 -9.70 0.76 1.23
CA LEU A 65 -9.32 0.71 2.65
C LEU A 65 -10.13 1.72 3.48
N LYS A 66 -10.40 2.93 2.95
CA LYS A 66 -11.20 3.98 3.60
C LYS A 66 -12.66 3.57 3.83
N LEU A 67 -13.20 2.62 3.06
CA LEU A 67 -14.56 2.11 3.28
C LEU A 67 -14.67 1.23 4.54
N TYR A 68 -13.59 0.54 4.88
CA TYR A 68 -13.57 -0.45 5.97
C TYR A 68 -12.83 0.04 7.22
N ASN A 69 -12.08 1.15 7.12
CA ASN A 69 -11.24 1.68 8.19
C ASN A 69 -11.47 3.17 8.42
N SER A 70 -11.25 3.64 9.65
CA SER A 70 -11.29 5.07 9.92
C SER A 70 -10.14 5.80 9.20
N PRO A 71 -10.34 7.05 8.74
CA PRO A 71 -9.28 7.84 8.10
C PRO A 71 -8.00 7.91 8.94
N PHE A 72 -8.15 8.01 10.27
CA PHE A 72 -7.02 8.04 11.21
C PHE A 72 -6.20 6.74 11.19
N LYS A 73 -6.84 5.57 11.12
CA LYS A 73 -6.13 4.28 11.04
C LYS A 73 -5.30 4.18 9.76
N ILE A 74 -5.86 4.59 8.64
CA ILE A 74 -5.17 4.57 7.34
C ILE A 74 -3.99 5.53 7.34
N GLN A 75 -4.19 6.76 7.84
CA GLN A 75 -3.12 7.75 7.91
C GLN A 75 -1.98 7.26 8.80
N LYS A 76 -2.30 6.68 9.97
CA LYS A 76 -1.30 6.07 10.85
C LYS A 76 -0.52 4.96 10.15
N MET A 77 -1.21 4.06 9.45
CA MET A 77 -0.57 2.98 8.69
C MET A 77 0.38 3.52 7.61
N ILE A 78 -0.04 4.53 6.84
CA ILE A 78 0.79 5.16 5.81
C ILE A 78 2.05 5.79 6.43
N GLU A 79 1.90 6.51 7.54
CA GLU A 79 3.03 7.12 8.24
C GLU A 79 3.98 6.10 8.87
N GLU A 80 3.47 4.99 9.42
CA GLU A 80 4.30 3.89 9.93
C GLU A 80 5.16 3.25 8.82
N ILE A 81 4.59 3.07 7.61
CA ILE A 81 5.33 2.59 6.44
C ILE A 81 6.42 3.60 6.06
N ARG A 82 6.07 4.87 5.88
CA ARG A 82 7.03 5.93 5.53
C ARG A 82 8.17 6.06 6.54
N TYR A 83 7.83 5.98 7.83
CA TYR A 83 8.83 6.02 8.89
C TYR A 83 9.82 4.86 8.77
N LYS A 84 9.35 3.62 8.57
CA LYS A 84 10.22 2.45 8.38
C LYS A 84 11.17 2.64 7.19
N GLU A 85 10.67 3.14 6.07
CA GLU A 85 11.50 3.39 4.88
C GLU A 85 12.61 4.41 5.15
N ASN A 86 12.28 5.52 5.81
CA ASN A 86 13.25 6.56 6.17
C ASN A 86 14.32 6.04 7.14
N GLN A 87 13.97 5.10 8.03
CA GLN A 87 14.95 4.47 8.93
C GLN A 87 15.87 3.48 8.20
N LEU A 88 15.41 2.85 7.11
CA LEU A 88 16.23 1.96 6.30
C LEU A 88 17.25 2.75 5.46
N THR A 89 16.81 3.82 4.79
CA THR A 89 17.70 4.69 4.00
C THR A 89 18.79 5.34 4.84
N ASN A 90 18.48 5.76 6.07
CA ASN A 90 19.46 6.36 6.99
C ASN A 90 20.50 5.36 7.53
N LYS A 91 20.22 4.05 7.48
CA LYS A 91 21.18 3.01 7.90
C LYS A 91 22.10 2.55 6.79
N GLU A 92 21.71 2.70 5.53
CA GLU A 92 22.52 2.34 4.36
C GLU A 92 23.51 3.45 3.95
N GLY A 93 23.37 4.66 4.53
CA GLY A 93 24.23 5.82 4.29
C GLY A 93 25.34 6.06 5.34
N LEU A 94 25.62 5.10 6.23
CA LEU A 94 26.68 5.15 7.26
C LEU A 94 27.75 4.07 7.04
#